data_AF-A0A7C0WA94-F1
#
_entry.id   AF-A0A7C0WA94-F1
#
_cell.length_a   1.000
_cell.length_b   1.000
_cell.length_c   1.000
_cell.angle_alpha   90.00
_cell.angle_beta   90.00
_cell.angle_gamma   90.00
#
_symmetry.space_group_name_H-M   'P 1'
#
loop_
_entity.id
_entity.type
_entity.pdbx_description
1 polymer ?
#
loop_
_entity_poly.entity_id
_entity_poly.type
_entity_poly.pdbx_seq_one_letter_code
_entity_poly.pdbx_strand_id
1 'polypeptide(L)'
;SDAYESDTVTVIETNIDDMNPEFYEYVMEKLLDNGALDVYTAPVLMKKGRPGTLLSVITDENKLDYIISVLFSETTTIGVRMHRASRKKLHREVVTVSTEYGDIRVKLSRYKGQVINIAPEYEDCRKIAIKNNIPLKQVYNAAKRTAISDS
;
A
#
# COMPACT_ATOMS: atom_id res chain seq x y z
N SER A 1 -5.42 19.15 -18.51
CA SER A 1 -4.63 18.40 -17.52
C SER A 1 -4.90 16.92 -17.71
N ASP A 2 -3.89 16.08 -17.67
CA ASP A 2 -4.05 14.64 -17.91
C ASP A 2 -4.98 14.01 -16.88
N ALA A 3 -5.81 13.06 -17.32
CA ALA A 3 -6.78 12.39 -16.46
C ALA A 3 -6.11 11.46 -15.42
N TYR A 4 -4.87 11.03 -15.70
CA TYR A 4 -4.09 10.10 -14.90
C TYR A 4 -2.60 10.26 -15.24
N GLU A 5 -1.73 9.90 -14.30
CA GLU A 5 -0.32 9.66 -14.52
C GLU A 5 -0.11 8.24 -15.03
N SER A 6 0.91 8.02 -15.87
CA SER A 6 1.26 6.68 -16.36
C SER A 6 2.71 6.37 -16.01
N ASP A 7 2.96 5.17 -15.49
CA ASP A 7 4.29 4.62 -15.26
C ASP A 7 4.32 3.12 -15.57
N THR A 8 5.47 2.48 -15.34
CA THR A 8 5.64 1.03 -15.44
C THR A 8 6.20 0.53 -14.13
N VAL A 9 5.66 -0.57 -13.64
CA VAL A 9 6.12 -1.29 -12.46
C VAL A 9 6.44 -2.74 -12.81
N THR A 10 7.19 -3.41 -11.97
CA THR A 10 7.43 -4.85 -12.07
C THR A 10 6.64 -5.58 -11.00
N VAL A 11 5.85 -6.56 -11.42
CA VAL A 11 5.15 -7.50 -10.54
C VAL A 11 6.01 -8.75 -10.43
N ILE A 12 6.38 -9.12 -9.21
CA ILE A 12 7.24 -10.26 -8.88
C ILE A 12 6.42 -11.23 -8.05
N GLU A 13 6.44 -12.50 -8.43
CA GLU A 13 5.68 -13.54 -7.74
C GLU A 13 6.50 -14.78 -7.45
N THR A 14 6.19 -15.44 -6.34
CA THR A 14 6.71 -16.75 -5.99
C THR A 14 5.67 -17.57 -5.21
N ASN A 15 5.66 -18.89 -5.40
CA ASN A 15 4.81 -19.80 -4.63
C ASN A 15 5.68 -20.53 -3.61
N ILE A 16 5.23 -20.57 -2.35
CA ILE A 16 6.01 -21.07 -1.22
C ILE A 16 5.14 -22.04 -0.41
N ASP A 17 5.52 -23.32 -0.32
CA ASP A 17 4.82 -24.37 0.46
C ASP A 17 5.59 -24.89 1.69
N ASP A 18 6.77 -24.35 1.96
CA ASP A 18 7.72 -24.88 2.97
C ASP A 18 8.30 -23.82 3.92
N MET A 19 7.83 -22.57 3.86
CA MET A 19 8.25 -21.49 4.78
C MET A 19 7.38 -21.46 6.04
N ASN A 20 7.99 -21.12 7.19
CA ASN A 20 7.24 -20.82 8.41
C ASN A 20 6.26 -19.65 8.17
N PRO A 21 4.94 -19.83 8.40
CA PRO A 21 3.95 -18.77 8.20
C PRO A 21 4.20 -17.48 9.00
N GLU A 22 4.86 -17.56 10.16
CA GLU A 22 5.19 -16.38 10.97
C GLU A 22 6.17 -15.43 10.27
N PHE A 23 6.95 -15.92 9.30
CA PHE A 23 7.97 -15.12 8.63
C PHE A 23 7.36 -14.14 7.60
N TYR A 24 6.12 -14.37 7.14
CA TYR A 24 5.50 -13.49 6.15
C TYR A 24 5.34 -12.06 6.63
N GLU A 25 4.96 -11.83 7.89
CA GLU A 25 4.82 -10.48 8.43
C GLU A 25 6.12 -9.70 8.31
N TYR A 26 7.21 -10.25 8.84
CA TYR A 26 8.55 -9.64 8.77
C TYR A 26 9.04 -9.43 7.33
N VAL A 27 8.83 -10.41 6.44
CA VAL A 27 9.23 -10.29 5.02
C VAL A 27 8.44 -9.18 4.33
N MET A 28 7.12 -9.11 4.56
CA MET A 28 6.26 -8.09 3.96
C MET A 28 6.65 -6.68 4.42
N GLU A 29 6.87 -6.49 5.73
CA GLU A 29 7.35 -5.21 6.27
C GLU A 29 8.70 -4.81 5.67
N LYS A 30 9.67 -5.74 5.64
CA LYS A 30 10.99 -5.49 5.08
C LYS A 30 10.93 -5.12 3.59
N LEU A 31 10.07 -5.77 2.81
CA LEU A 31 9.87 -5.44 1.40
C LEU A 31 9.28 -4.02 1.24
N LEU A 32 8.26 -3.67 2.01
CA LEU A 32 7.63 -2.34 1.99
C LEU A 32 8.62 -1.24 2.39
N ASP A 33 9.37 -1.44 3.48
CA ASP A 33 10.39 -0.48 3.96
C ASP A 33 11.51 -0.24 2.94
N ASN A 34 11.75 -1.20 2.04
CA ASN A 34 12.81 -1.13 1.05
C ASN A 34 12.32 -0.80 -0.39
N GLY A 35 11.08 -0.33 -0.53
CA GLY A 35 10.60 0.23 -1.79
C GLY A 35 9.71 -0.71 -2.61
N ALA A 36 9.15 -1.76 -2.01
CA ALA A 36 7.94 -2.34 -2.56
C ALA A 36 6.80 -1.31 -2.49
N LEU A 37 6.09 -1.15 -3.59
CA LEU A 37 4.91 -0.30 -3.70
C LEU A 37 3.67 -0.99 -3.13
N ASP A 38 3.65 -2.31 -3.20
CA ASP A 38 2.62 -3.17 -2.61
C ASP A 38 3.18 -4.57 -2.38
N VAL A 39 2.69 -5.25 -1.35
CA VAL A 39 3.03 -6.63 -1.03
C VAL A 39 1.78 -7.32 -0.51
N TYR A 40 1.45 -8.47 -1.08
CA TYR A 40 0.31 -9.26 -0.62
C TYR A 40 0.55 -10.75 -0.77
N THR A 41 -0.25 -11.52 -0.03
CA THR A 41 -0.27 -12.97 -0.09
C THR A 41 -1.62 -13.49 -0.55
N ALA A 42 -1.62 -14.65 -1.21
CA ALA A 42 -2.84 -15.39 -1.53
C ALA A 42 -2.63 -16.89 -1.27
N PRO A 43 -3.62 -17.60 -0.69
CA PRO A 43 -3.52 -19.04 -0.52
C PRO A 43 -3.58 -19.72 -1.89
N VAL A 44 -2.72 -20.72 -2.11
CA VAL A 44 -2.69 -21.54 -3.32
C VAL A 44 -2.62 -23.01 -2.95
N LEU A 45 -3.16 -23.87 -3.83
CA LEU A 45 -2.97 -25.31 -3.73
C LEU A 45 -1.88 -25.74 -4.72
N MET A 46 -0.83 -26.38 -4.21
CA MET A 46 0.34 -26.79 -4.98
C MET A 46 0.32 -28.31 -5.25
N LYS A 47 1.28 -28.78 -6.05
CA LYS A 47 1.41 -30.20 -6.43
C LYS A 47 1.37 -31.11 -5.18
N LYS A 48 0.86 -32.33 -5.36
CA LYS A 48 0.65 -33.29 -4.25
C LYS A 48 -0.31 -32.79 -3.16
N GLY A 49 -1.17 -31.83 -3.47
CA GLY A 49 -2.18 -31.31 -2.55
C GLY A 49 -1.62 -30.47 -1.40
N ARG A 50 -0.40 -29.93 -1.53
CA ARG A 50 0.21 -29.12 -0.49
C ARG A 50 -0.39 -27.71 -0.48
N PRO A 51 -0.88 -27.22 0.67
CA PRO A 51 -1.18 -25.80 0.83
C PRO A 51 0.11 -24.98 0.68
N GLY A 52 0.03 -23.88 -0.05
CA GLY A 52 1.12 -22.92 -0.15
C GLY A 52 0.58 -21.50 -0.23
N THR A 53 1.51 -20.55 -0.32
CA THR A 53 1.21 -19.13 -0.40
C THR A 53 1.86 -18.55 -1.66
N LEU A 54 1.08 -17.84 -2.45
CA LEU A 54 1.57 -16.90 -3.45
C LEU A 54 1.99 -15.63 -2.72
N LEU A 55 3.28 -15.29 -2.74
CA LEU A 55 3.78 -13.98 -2.36
C LEU A 55 3.94 -13.14 -3.63
N SER A 56 3.28 -11.97 -3.65
CA SER A 56 3.34 -11.02 -4.76
C SER A 56 3.87 -9.68 -4.27
N VAL A 57 4.79 -9.11 -5.04
CA VAL A 57 5.45 -7.83 -4.76
C VAL A 57 5.37 -6.95 -6.01
N ILE A 58 4.93 -5.70 -5.84
CA ILE A 58 4.98 -4.69 -6.89
C ILE A 58 6.09 -3.70 -6.55
N THR A 59 7.00 -3.43 -7.47
CA THR A 59 8.09 -2.48 -7.24
C THR A 59 8.47 -1.69 -8.49
N ASP A 60 9.14 -0.56 -8.28
CA ASP A 60 9.72 0.23 -9.37
C ASP A 60 11.00 -0.45 -9.91
N GLU A 61 11.32 -0.22 -11.18
CA GLU A 61 12.45 -0.87 -11.86
C GLU A 61 13.79 -0.63 -11.14
N ASN A 62 13.99 0.54 -10.54
CA ASN A 62 15.22 0.90 -9.81
C ASN A 62 15.38 0.20 -8.45
N LYS A 63 14.34 -0.50 -7.97
CA LYS A 63 14.35 -1.27 -6.71
C LYS A 63 14.32 -2.78 -6.94
N LEU A 64 14.14 -3.21 -8.19
CA LEU A 64 13.94 -4.61 -8.59
C LEU A 64 15.00 -5.56 -8.01
N ASP A 65 16.29 -5.29 -8.26
CA ASP A 65 17.38 -6.18 -7.81
C ASP A 65 17.43 -6.31 -6.29
N TYR A 66 17.16 -5.22 -5.57
CA TYR A 66 17.12 -5.25 -4.10
C TYR A 66 15.96 -6.09 -3.60
N ILE A 67 14.76 -5.89 -4.14
CA ILE A 67 13.58 -6.67 -3.79
C ILE A 67 13.80 -8.17 -4.05
N ILE A 68 14.40 -8.52 -5.19
CA ILE A 68 14.77 -9.90 -5.51
C ILE A 68 15.74 -10.46 -4.47
N SER A 69 16.74 -9.67 -4.05
CA SER A 69 17.70 -10.10 -3.04
C SER A 69 17.03 -10.42 -1.69
N VAL A 70 16.07 -9.60 -1.26
CA VAL A 70 15.29 -9.85 -0.03
C VAL A 70 14.46 -11.12 -0.14
N LEU A 71 13.79 -11.34 -1.29
CA LEU A 71 13.01 -12.55 -1.51
C LEU A 71 13.87 -13.81 -1.41
N PHE A 72 15.08 -13.80 -1.96
CA PHE A 72 15.99 -14.95 -1.87
C PHE A 72 16.67 -15.11 -0.51
N SER A 73 16.90 -14.02 0.23
CA SER A 73 17.56 -14.12 1.54
C SER A 73 16.62 -14.45 2.69
N GLU A 74 15.36 -14.00 2.61
CA GLU A 74 14.40 -14.09 3.73
C GLU A 74 13.32 -15.14 3.53
N THR A 75 13.21 -15.76 2.34
CA THR A 75 12.22 -16.80 2.06
C THR A 75 12.88 -18.10 1.63
N THR A 76 12.12 -19.18 1.62
CA THR A 76 12.57 -20.49 1.12
C THR A 76 12.51 -20.60 -0.41
N THR A 77 12.10 -19.54 -1.13
CA THR A 77 11.99 -19.61 -2.59
C THR A 77 13.36 -19.79 -3.25
N ILE A 78 13.37 -20.58 -4.31
CA ILE A 78 14.53 -20.80 -5.20
C ILE A 78 14.41 -20.03 -6.51
N GLY A 79 13.30 -19.33 -6.74
CA GLY A 79 13.05 -18.62 -7.99
C GLY A 79 11.84 -17.71 -7.92
N VAL A 80 11.90 -16.62 -8.68
CA VAL A 80 10.76 -15.70 -8.84
C VAL A 80 10.40 -15.60 -10.31
N ARG A 81 9.12 -15.34 -10.59
CA ARG A 81 8.63 -14.96 -11.91
C ARG A 81 8.24 -13.49 -11.88
N MET A 82 8.50 -12.76 -12.96
CA MET A 82 8.21 -11.34 -13.01
C MET A 82 7.72 -10.90 -14.38
N HIS A 83 6.94 -9.83 -14.40
CA HIS A 83 6.54 -9.14 -15.62
C HIS A 83 6.41 -7.64 -15.37
N ARG A 84 6.64 -6.86 -16.42
CA ARG A 84 6.38 -5.41 -16.39
C ARG A 84 4.89 -5.16 -16.64
N ALA A 85 4.29 -4.30 -15.82
CA ALA A 85 2.91 -3.87 -15.93
C ALA A 85 2.86 -2.35 -16.14
N SER A 86 2.17 -1.91 -17.18
CA SER A 86 1.82 -0.49 -17.32
C SER A 86 0.78 -0.12 -16.29
N ARG A 87 1.02 0.95 -15.55
CA ARG A 87 0.12 1.41 -14.48
C ARG A 87 -0.34 2.82 -14.76
N LYS A 88 -1.65 3.04 -14.65
CA LYS A 88 -2.29 4.36 -14.66
C LYS A 88 -2.73 4.68 -13.24
N LYS A 89 -2.30 5.81 -12.71
CA LYS A 89 -2.59 6.25 -11.34
C LYS A 89 -3.12 7.68 -11.33
N LEU A 90 -3.99 7.98 -10.38
CA LEU A 90 -4.48 9.35 -10.22
C LEU A 90 -3.40 10.22 -9.59
N HIS A 91 -3.40 11.50 -9.95
CA HIS A 91 -2.62 12.47 -9.20
C HIS A 91 -3.15 12.51 -7.77
N ARG A 92 -2.22 12.35 -6.83
CA ARG A 92 -2.50 12.39 -5.40
C ARG A 92 -1.71 13.52 -4.76
N GLU A 93 -2.39 14.32 -3.98
CA GLU A 93 -1.78 15.32 -3.13
C GLU A 93 -2.16 15.03 -1.68
N VAL A 94 -1.25 15.36 -0.77
CA VAL A 94 -1.52 15.32 0.67
C VAL A 94 -1.62 16.76 1.13
N VAL A 95 -2.81 17.13 1.58
CA VAL A 95 -3.07 18.44 2.20
C VAL A 95 -3.26 18.26 3.70
N THR A 96 -2.96 19.27 4.49
CA THR A 96 -3.28 19.28 5.91
C THR A 96 -4.51 20.15 6.11
N VAL A 97 -5.55 19.60 6.74
CA VAL A 97 -6.77 20.34 7.07
C VAL A 97 -6.86 20.55 8.58
N SER A 98 -7.19 21.77 8.99
CA SER A 98 -7.40 22.10 10.41
C SER A 98 -8.85 21.81 10.79
N THR A 99 -9.05 20.83 11.66
CA THR A 99 -10.38 20.48 12.19
C THR A 99 -10.56 21.00 13.61
N GLU A 100 -11.79 20.92 14.13
CA GLU A 100 -12.10 21.15 15.54
C GLU A 100 -11.31 20.23 16.50
N TYR A 101 -10.72 19.13 16.01
CA TYR A 101 -9.93 18.18 16.82
C TYR A 101 -8.41 18.29 16.61
N GLY A 102 -7.97 19.17 15.70
CA GLY A 102 -6.58 19.36 15.31
C GLY A 102 -6.33 19.14 13.82
N ASP A 103 -5.05 19.26 13.44
CA ASP A 103 -4.58 19.12 12.07
C ASP A 103 -4.52 17.65 11.64
N ILE A 104 -5.10 17.36 10.48
CA ILE A 104 -5.16 16.01 9.92
C ILE A 104 -4.70 16.06 8.47
N ARG A 105 -3.78 15.17 8.09
CA ARG A 105 -3.40 15.00 6.69
C ARG A 105 -4.53 14.29 5.94
N VAL A 106 -4.82 14.75 4.73
CA VAL A 106 -5.86 14.21 3.86
C VAL A 106 -5.27 13.96 2.48
N LYS A 107 -5.40 12.73 2.00
CA LYS A 107 -5.06 12.33 0.64
C LYS A 107 -6.21 12.69 -0.28
N LEU A 108 -5.97 13.61 -1.21
CA LEU A 108 -6.90 13.97 -2.28
C LEU A 108 -6.47 13.26 -3.57
N SER A 109 -7.41 12.62 -4.26
CA SER A 109 -7.17 12.06 -5.59
C SER A 109 -8.00 12.78 -6.64
N ARG A 110 -7.34 13.25 -7.70
CA ARG A 110 -7.98 14.01 -8.77
C ARG A 110 -8.06 13.20 -10.06
N TYR A 111 -9.24 13.23 -10.70
CA TYR A 111 -9.47 12.70 -12.03
C TYR A 111 -10.02 13.80 -12.92
N LYS A 112 -9.34 14.12 -14.02
CA LYS A 112 -9.68 15.24 -14.92
C LYS A 112 -9.86 16.57 -14.17
N GLY A 113 -9.00 16.83 -13.17
CA GLY A 113 -9.04 18.03 -12.32
C GLY A 113 -10.07 18.01 -11.19
N GLN A 114 -11.02 17.07 -11.19
CA GLN A 114 -12.04 16.94 -10.15
C GLN A 114 -11.55 16.04 -9.01
N VAL A 115 -11.75 16.46 -7.77
CA VAL A 115 -11.51 15.59 -6.60
C VAL A 115 -12.55 14.49 -6.60
N ILE A 116 -12.11 13.24 -6.73
CA ILE A 116 -13.00 12.06 -6.72
C ILE A 116 -12.82 11.19 -5.48
N ASN A 117 -11.73 11.37 -4.75
CA ASN A 117 -11.52 10.70 -3.47
C ASN A 117 -10.89 11.63 -2.45
N ILE A 118 -11.35 11.51 -1.21
CA ILE A 118 -10.89 12.26 -0.04
C ILE A 118 -10.73 11.25 1.09
N ALA A 119 -9.49 10.96 1.43
CA ALA A 119 -9.12 9.96 2.43
C ALA A 119 -8.24 10.62 3.51
N PRO A 120 -8.83 11.02 4.65
CA PRO A 120 -8.08 11.37 5.85
C PRO A 120 -7.07 10.27 6.24
N GLU A 121 -5.90 10.69 6.71
CA GLU A 121 -4.85 9.77 7.17
C GLU A 121 -5.29 9.09 8.47
N TYR A 122 -5.38 7.76 8.42
CA TYR A 122 -5.96 6.97 9.49
C TYR A 122 -5.19 7.14 10.81
N GLU A 123 -3.85 7.13 10.75
CA GLU A 123 -3.04 7.24 11.97
C GLU A 123 -3.15 8.61 12.63
N ASP A 124 -3.33 9.69 11.86
CA ASP A 124 -3.57 11.03 12.41
C ASP A 124 -4.94 11.05 13.13
N CYS A 125 -5.98 10.55 12.45
CA CYS A 125 -7.32 10.44 13.04
C CYS A 125 -7.33 9.55 14.30
N ARG A 126 -6.61 8.42 14.28
CA ARG A 126 -6.50 7.49 15.40
C ARG A 126 -5.80 8.10 16.60
N LYS A 127 -4.66 8.78 16.39
CA LYS A 127 -3.94 9.48 17.48
C LYS A 127 -4.81 10.53 18.14
N ILE A 128 -5.53 11.33 17.34
CA ILE A 128 -6.47 12.35 17.84
C ILE A 128 -7.64 11.71 18.60
N ALA A 129 -8.22 10.64 18.06
CA ALA A 129 -9.33 9.92 18.68
C ALA A 129 -8.96 9.37 20.06
N ILE A 130 -7.78 8.73 20.17
CA ILE A 130 -7.26 8.21 21.45
C ILE A 130 -6.97 9.36 22.42
N LYS A 131 -6.25 10.40 21.97
CA LYS A 131 -5.85 11.52 22.83
C LYS A 131 -7.05 12.25 23.44
N ASN A 132 -8.12 12.43 22.67
CA ASN A 132 -9.30 13.20 23.09
C ASN A 132 -10.46 12.31 23.57
N ASN A 133 -10.28 10.98 23.58
CA ASN A 133 -11.31 10.00 23.91
C ASN A 133 -12.63 10.19 23.12
N ILE A 134 -12.52 10.37 21.81
CA ILE A 134 -13.65 10.56 20.88
C ILE A 134 -13.69 9.47 19.81
N PRO A 135 -14.87 9.17 19.23
CA PRO A 135 -14.97 8.14 18.20
C PRO A 135 -14.13 8.47 16.95
N LEU A 136 -13.30 7.51 16.50
CA LEU A 136 -12.50 7.66 15.28
C LEU A 136 -13.33 8.12 14.07
N LYS A 137 -14.54 7.56 13.91
CA LYS A 137 -15.48 7.91 12.83
C LYS A 137 -15.82 9.40 12.82
N GLN A 138 -15.91 10.03 13.99
CA GLN A 138 -16.20 11.46 14.12
C GLN A 138 -15.02 12.31 13.64
N VAL A 139 -13.81 11.97 14.07
CA VAL A 139 -12.56 12.64 13.64
C VAL A 139 -12.37 12.52 12.13
N TYR A 140 -12.53 11.31 11.60
CA TYR A 140 -12.40 11.04 10.17
C TYR A 140 -13.41 11.83 9.34
N ASN A 141 -14.68 11.87 9.77
CA ASN A 141 -15.73 12.63 9.08
C ASN A 141 -15.57 14.15 9.20
N ALA A 142 -14.98 14.66 10.28
CA ALA A 142 -14.65 16.07 10.39
C ALA A 142 -13.57 16.45 9.37
N ALA A 143 -12.46 15.71 9.31
CA ALA A 143 -11.40 15.93 8.33
C ALA A 143 -11.92 15.85 6.89
N LYS A 144 -12.76 14.85 6.58
CA LYS A 144 -13.36 14.70 5.25
C LYS A 144 -14.24 15.89 4.86
N ARG A 145 -15.03 16.43 5.81
CA ARG A 145 -15.89 17.61 5.57
C ARG A 145 -15.06 18.87 5.36
N THR A 146 -14.06 19.13 6.20
CA THR A 146 -13.16 20.28 6.05
C THR A 146 -12.45 20.26 4.71
N ALA A 147 -11.91 19.10 4.31
CA ALA A 147 -11.24 18.96 3.02
C ALA A 147 -12.13 19.27 1.82
N ILE A 148 -13.43 18.97 1.88
CA ILE A 148 -14.39 19.34 0.81
C ILE A 148 -14.57 20.85 0.72
N SER A 149 -14.62 21.55 1.85
CA SER A 149 -14.81 23.01 1.90
C SER A 149 -13.60 23.78 1.36
N ASP A 150 -12.41 23.21 1.46
CA ASP A 150 -11.14 23.82 1.01
C ASP A 150 -10.75 23.44 -0.44
N SER A 151 -11.50 22.53 -1.08
CA SER A 151 -11.23 21.97 -2.43
C SER A 151 -12.00 22.65 -3.54
#